data_AF-A0A3N9UYC5-F1
#
_entry.id   AF-A0A3N9UYC5-F1
#
_cell.length_a   1.000
_cell.length_b   1.000
_cell.length_c   1.000
_cell.angle_alpha   90.00
_cell.angle_beta   90.00
_cell.angle_gamma   90.00
#
_symmetry.space_group_name_H-M   'P 1'
#
loop_
_entity.id
_entity.type
_entity.pdbx_description
1 polymer ?
#
loop_
_entity_poly.entity_id
_entity_poly.type
_entity_poly.pdbx_seq_one_letter_code
_entity_poly.pdbx_strand_id
1 'polypeptide(L)'
;MNKPGLIPCPQTLLLGIALLLGTTTAMSAEYMFRDLLGNTLAPQKCSTQSEAEARAKEPYNIEKHVKVFCETQGYGWHVSEVKDNGKLVCKPCDGSNAGKSQCHMEDVRVACKRLKPGSVGLFPGEG
;
A
#
# COMPACT_ATOMS: atom_id res chain seq x y z
N MET A 1 -63.38 -27.43 -2.10
CA MET A 1 -62.77 -28.78 -2.25
C MET A 1 -62.11 -28.80 -3.62
N ASN A 2 -60.85 -29.16 -3.89
CA ASN A 2 -59.73 -29.72 -3.14
C ASN A 2 -58.47 -29.34 -3.97
N LYS A 3 -57.38 -28.87 -3.35
CA LYS A 3 -56.05 -28.81 -3.99
C LYS A 3 -55.38 -30.17 -3.78
N PRO A 4 -54.82 -30.84 -4.80
CA PRO A 4 -53.97 -32.00 -4.56
C PRO A 4 -52.65 -31.51 -3.94
N GLY A 5 -52.42 -31.90 -2.70
CA GLY A 5 -51.14 -31.73 -2.02
C GLY A 5 -50.07 -32.57 -2.70
N LEU A 6 -49.01 -31.92 -3.17
CA LEU A 6 -47.77 -32.59 -3.53
C LEU A 6 -47.17 -33.19 -2.25
N ILE A 7 -47.05 -34.51 -2.21
CA ILE A 7 -46.32 -35.24 -1.18
C ILE A 7 -44.85 -35.33 -1.65
N PRO A 8 -43.89 -34.66 -0.99
CA PRO A 8 -42.48 -34.80 -1.37
C PRO A 8 -41.96 -36.17 -0.94
N CYS A 9 -41.35 -36.88 -1.89
CA CYS A 9 -40.74 -38.20 -1.72
C CYS A 9 -39.47 -38.08 -0.83
N PRO A 10 -39.25 -38.96 0.16
CA PRO A 10 -38.13 -38.85 1.11
C PRO A 10 -36.74 -39.02 0.47
N GLN A 11 -36.66 -39.56 -0.76
CA GLN A 11 -35.42 -39.74 -1.50
C GLN A 11 -34.85 -38.43 -2.08
N THR A 12 -35.68 -37.38 -2.25
CA THR A 12 -35.23 -36.09 -2.79
C THR A 12 -34.57 -35.20 -1.72
N LEU A 13 -34.78 -35.50 -0.43
CA LEU A 13 -34.20 -34.74 0.68
C LEU A 13 -32.72 -35.06 0.91
N LEU A 14 -32.29 -36.29 0.63
CA LEU A 14 -30.91 -36.76 0.84
C LEU A 14 -29.92 -36.24 -0.21
N LEU A 15 -30.37 -35.99 -1.45
CA LEU A 15 -29.51 -35.45 -2.51
C LEU A 15 -29.22 -33.94 -2.32
N GLY A 16 -30.11 -33.20 -1.64
CA GLY A 16 -29.92 -31.76 -1.39
C GLY A 16 -28.88 -31.45 -0.30
N ILE A 17 -28.67 -32.37 0.64
CA ILE A 17 -27.76 -32.16 1.79
C ILE A 17 -26.28 -32.40 1.37
N ALA A 18 -26.02 -33.28 0.41
CA ALA A 18 -24.66 -33.57 -0.04
C ALA A 18 -23.97 -32.41 -0.78
N LEU A 19 -24.73 -31.48 -1.37
CA LEU A 19 -24.18 -30.38 -2.16
C LEU A 19 -23.70 -29.18 -1.32
N LEU A 20 -24.01 -29.15 -0.02
CA LEU A 20 -23.67 -28.03 0.89
C LEU A 20 -22.29 -28.17 1.56
N LEU A 21 -21.59 -29.29 1.38
CA LEU A 21 -20.30 -29.57 2.02
C LEU A 21 -19.07 -29.18 1.17
N GLY A 22 -19.29 -28.65 -0.04
CA GLY A 22 -18.23 -28.20 -0.94
C GLY A 22 -17.86 -26.72 -0.79
N THR A 23 -17.74 -26.19 0.44
CA THR A 23 -17.19 -24.84 0.61
C THR A 23 -15.68 -24.91 0.41
N THR A 24 -15.22 -24.59 -0.80
CA THR A 24 -13.81 -24.36 -1.08
C THR A 24 -13.32 -23.21 -0.21
N THR A 25 -12.29 -23.45 0.60
CA THR A 25 -11.60 -22.37 1.30
C THR A 25 -10.88 -21.53 0.25
N ALA A 26 -11.51 -20.44 -0.18
CA ALA A 26 -10.85 -19.43 -1.00
C ALA A 26 -9.74 -18.80 -0.16
N MET A 27 -8.53 -19.35 -0.27
CA MET A 27 -7.34 -18.73 0.29
C MET A 27 -7.12 -17.45 -0.53
N SER A 28 -7.50 -16.31 0.04
CA SER A 28 -7.25 -15.01 -0.58
C SER A 28 -5.90 -14.49 -0.12
N ALA A 29 -5.19 -13.78 -1.00
CA ALA A 29 -3.98 -13.05 -0.63
C ALA A 29 -4.35 -11.95 0.36
N GLU A 30 -4.12 -12.19 1.66
CA GLU A 30 -4.43 -11.24 2.71
C GLU A 30 -3.28 -10.24 2.87
N TYR A 31 -3.58 -8.96 2.85
CA TYR A 31 -2.59 -7.89 2.95
C TYR A 31 -2.66 -7.18 4.31
N MET A 32 -1.50 -6.77 4.80
CA MET A 32 -1.34 -5.85 5.93
C MET A 32 -1.00 -4.46 5.41
N PHE A 33 -1.69 -3.47 5.95
CA PHE A 33 -1.41 -2.06 5.73
C PHE A 33 -0.88 -1.44 7.01
N ARG A 34 0.16 -0.63 6.90
CA ARG A 34 0.67 0.17 8.01
C ARG A 34 0.94 1.59 7.54
N ASP A 35 0.47 2.53 8.34
CA ASP A 35 0.75 3.94 8.16
C ASP A 35 2.08 4.24 8.84
N LEU A 36 3.04 4.70 8.04
CA LEU A 36 4.37 5.07 8.47
C LEU A 36 4.63 6.54 8.11
N LEU A 37 5.60 7.14 8.79
CA LEU A 37 6.08 8.50 8.50
C LEU A 37 7.51 8.41 8.00
N GLY A 38 7.80 9.07 6.88
CA GLY A 38 9.12 9.09 6.26
C GLY A 38 9.53 10.50 5.81
N ASN A 39 10.83 10.77 5.83
CA ASN A 39 11.40 12.04 5.37
C ASN A 39 12.03 11.84 3.99
N THR A 40 11.59 12.62 3.01
CA THR A 40 12.22 12.63 1.69
C THR A 40 13.67 13.11 1.78
N LEU A 41 14.49 12.67 0.83
CA LEU A 41 15.90 13.05 0.78
C LEU A 41 16.05 14.42 0.13
N ALA A 42 16.70 15.34 0.83
CA ALA A 42 17.10 16.62 0.24
C ALA A 42 18.12 16.39 -0.89
N PRO A 43 18.03 17.14 -2.00
CA PRO A 43 18.99 17.04 -3.08
C PRO A 43 20.37 17.53 -2.61
N GLN A 44 21.43 16.84 -3.02
CA GLN A 44 22.81 17.21 -2.67
C GLN A 44 23.24 18.56 -3.27
N LYS A 45 22.58 19.01 -4.33
CA LYS A 45 22.84 20.31 -4.97
C LYS A 45 21.95 21.39 -4.37
N CYS A 46 22.56 22.50 -4.00
CA CYS A 46 21.88 23.71 -3.57
C CYS A 46 21.29 24.46 -4.77
N SER A 47 20.06 24.93 -4.65
CA SER A 47 19.38 25.76 -5.66
C SER A 47 18.78 27.00 -5.02
N THR A 48 18.21 27.89 -5.83
CA THR A 48 17.42 28.99 -5.27
C THR A 48 16.31 28.42 -4.39
N GLN A 49 15.88 29.16 -3.37
CA GLN A 49 14.85 28.69 -2.45
C GLN A 49 13.59 28.25 -3.21
N SER A 50 13.11 29.07 -4.15
CA SER A 50 11.93 28.74 -4.97
C SER A 50 12.10 27.43 -5.74
N GLU A 51 13.25 27.20 -6.39
CA GLU A 51 13.51 25.93 -7.09
C GLU A 51 13.62 24.74 -6.12
N ALA A 52 14.24 24.94 -4.96
CA ALA A 52 14.41 23.89 -3.96
C ALA A 52 13.04 23.44 -3.43
N GLU A 53 12.14 24.39 -3.14
CA GLU A 53 10.78 24.12 -2.71
C GLU A 53 9.95 23.43 -3.78
N ALA A 54 10.04 23.90 -5.03
CA ALA A 54 9.31 23.30 -6.16
C ALA A 54 9.72 21.84 -6.38
N ARG A 55 11.03 21.56 -6.33
CA ARG A 55 11.55 20.19 -6.49
C ARG A 55 11.16 19.29 -5.32
N ALA A 56 11.19 19.78 -4.09
CA ALA A 56 10.82 19.00 -2.92
C ALA A 56 9.35 18.56 -2.96
N LYS A 57 8.46 19.41 -3.49
CA LYS A 57 7.02 19.14 -3.63
C LYS A 57 6.66 18.34 -4.89
N GLU A 58 7.63 18.02 -5.74
CA GLU A 58 7.38 17.34 -6.99
C GLU A 58 6.84 15.91 -6.72
N PRO A 59 5.66 15.54 -7.27
CA PRO A 59 5.03 14.25 -7.00
C PRO A 59 5.96 13.07 -7.27
N TYR A 60 6.73 13.14 -8.36
CA TYR A 60 7.70 12.12 -8.74
C TYR A 60 8.74 11.84 -7.64
N ASN A 61 9.23 12.88 -6.95
CA ASN A 61 10.21 12.72 -5.88
C ASN A 61 9.58 12.07 -4.64
N ILE A 62 8.35 12.46 -4.32
CA ILE A 62 7.58 11.90 -3.20
C ILE A 62 7.27 10.42 -3.45
N GLU A 63 6.72 10.09 -4.63
CA GLU A 63 6.39 8.71 -5.01
C GLU A 63 7.62 7.80 -5.02
N LYS A 64 8.73 8.28 -5.61
CA LYS A 64 9.99 7.54 -5.62
C LYS A 64 10.50 7.28 -4.20
N HIS A 65 10.48 8.30 -3.34
CA HIS A 65 10.91 8.17 -1.95
C HIS A 65 10.03 7.17 -1.19
N VAL A 66 8.71 7.31 -1.30
CA VAL A 66 7.71 6.45 -0.65
C VAL A 66 7.89 4.98 -1.02
N LYS A 67 8.14 4.69 -2.30
CA LYS A 67 8.40 3.32 -2.76
C LYS A 67 9.63 2.72 -2.08
N VAL A 68 10.76 3.45 -2.13
CA VAL A 68 12.01 3.00 -1.52
C VAL A 68 11.86 2.89 -0.01
N PHE A 69 11.16 3.82 0.63
CA PHE A 69 10.90 3.80 2.06
C PHE A 69 10.13 2.54 2.45
N CYS A 70 8.96 2.26 1.85
CA CYS A 70 8.20 1.05 2.15
C CYS A 70 8.99 -0.24 1.88
N GLU A 71 9.82 -0.26 0.83
CA GLU A 71 10.73 -1.39 0.55
C GLU A 71 11.73 -1.59 1.69
N THR A 72 12.42 -0.54 2.13
CA THR A 72 13.39 -0.62 3.24
C THR A 72 12.76 -0.99 4.58
N GLN A 73 11.47 -0.68 4.77
CA GLN A 73 10.68 -1.09 5.94
C GLN A 73 10.16 -2.54 5.84
N GLY A 74 10.47 -3.26 4.74
CA GLY A 74 10.10 -4.66 4.56
C GLY A 74 8.64 -4.87 4.11
N TYR A 75 8.01 -3.86 3.51
CA TYR A 75 6.66 -3.96 2.94
C TYR A 75 6.68 -4.36 1.46
N GLY A 76 7.84 -4.31 0.80
CA GLY A 76 8.00 -4.74 -0.58
C GLY A 76 7.60 -3.66 -1.60
N TRP A 77 7.45 -4.08 -2.86
CA TRP A 77 7.41 -3.19 -4.03
C TRP A 77 6.01 -2.70 -4.41
N HIS A 78 4.96 -3.25 -3.78
CA HIS A 78 3.59 -2.93 -4.17
C HIS A 78 3.16 -1.55 -3.66
N VAL A 79 2.65 -0.78 -4.62
CA VAL A 79 2.34 0.65 -4.55
C VAL A 79 1.73 1.05 -3.22
N SER A 80 2.35 2.08 -2.67
CA SER A 80 2.01 2.70 -1.42
C SER A 80 1.19 3.97 -1.69
N GLU A 81 0.13 4.15 -0.93
CA GLU A 81 -0.70 5.36 -1.02
C GLU A 81 -0.10 6.45 -0.14
N VAL A 82 0.12 7.63 -0.72
CA VAL A 82 0.55 8.82 0.03
C VAL A 82 -0.70 9.47 0.61
N LYS A 83 -0.82 9.43 1.94
CA LYS A 83 -1.95 10.00 2.67
C LYS A 83 -1.74 11.48 2.98
N ASP A 84 -0.49 11.87 3.20
CA ASP A 84 -0.11 13.26 3.47
C ASP A 84 1.30 13.51 2.91
N ASN A 85 1.48 14.65 2.23
CA ASN A 85 2.76 15.01 1.62
C ASN A 85 3.78 15.55 2.63
N GLY A 86 3.39 15.73 3.90
CA GLY A 86 4.28 16.18 4.95
C GLY A 86 4.54 17.68 4.94
N LYS A 87 5.58 18.09 5.68
CA LYS A 87 6.00 19.47 5.86
C LYS A 87 7.25 19.77 5.06
N LEU A 88 7.23 20.88 4.33
CA LEU A 88 8.41 21.38 3.64
C LEU A 88 9.39 21.97 4.64
N VAL A 89 10.61 21.45 4.67
CA VAL A 89 11.72 21.95 5.49
C VAL A 89 12.89 22.30 4.58
N CYS A 90 13.41 23.52 4.71
CA CYS A 90 14.52 24.02 3.93
C CYS A 90 15.69 24.35 4.84
N LYS A 91 16.88 23.87 4.47
CA LYS A 91 18.14 24.20 5.12
C LYS A 91 18.98 25.10 4.20
N PRO A 92 19.54 26.20 4.73
CA PRO A 92 20.45 27.03 3.95
C PRO A 92 21.73 26.25 3.64
N CYS A 93 22.32 26.54 2.49
CA CYS A 93 23.61 25.97 2.13
C CYS A 93 24.76 26.86 2.57
N ASP A 94 25.83 26.23 3.06
CA ASP A 94 27.04 26.92 3.49
C ASP A 94 28.06 27.11 2.35
N GLY A 95 29.06 27.96 2.60
CA GLY A 95 30.22 28.17 1.72
C GLY A 95 29.89 28.90 0.42
N SER A 96 30.46 28.43 -0.71
CA SER A 96 30.30 29.06 -2.05
C SER A 96 28.86 29.05 -2.59
N ASN A 97 27.93 28.41 -1.89
CA ASN A 97 26.50 28.39 -2.21
C ASN A 97 25.65 29.20 -1.20
N ALA A 98 26.27 30.08 -0.43
CA ALA A 98 25.57 31.02 0.43
C ALA A 98 24.46 31.76 -0.34
N GLY A 99 23.25 31.76 0.21
CA GLY A 99 22.04 32.29 -0.44
C GLY A 99 21.21 31.26 -1.22
N LYS A 100 21.66 30.01 -1.29
CA LYS A 100 20.89 28.87 -1.81
C LYS A 100 20.37 27.99 -0.68
N SER A 101 19.39 27.14 -1.00
CA SER A 101 18.75 26.24 -0.04
C SER A 101 18.64 24.83 -0.59
N GLN A 102 18.59 23.87 0.33
CA GLN A 102 18.18 22.49 0.09
C GLN A 102 16.88 22.26 0.85
N CYS A 103 15.83 21.84 0.15
CA CYS A 103 14.54 21.55 0.75
C CYS A 103 14.18 20.08 0.59
N HIS A 104 13.45 19.56 1.57
CA HIS A 104 12.84 18.23 1.56
C HIS A 104 11.50 18.26 2.31
N MET A 105 10.68 17.26 2.08
CA MET A 105 9.45 16.99 2.83
C MET A 105 9.75 16.07 4.02
N GLU A 106 9.35 16.48 5.22
CA GLU A 106 9.38 15.68 6.46
C GLU A 106 7.98 15.18 6.83
N ASP A 107 7.90 14.09 7.58
CA ASP A 107 6.64 13.51 8.06
C ASP A 107 5.65 13.13 6.94
N VAL A 108 6.15 12.68 5.79
CA VAL A 108 5.30 12.16 4.70
C VAL A 108 4.57 10.92 5.22
N ARG A 109 3.24 10.99 5.32
CA ARG A 109 2.42 9.86 5.76
C ARG A 109 2.13 8.94 4.59
N VAL A 110 2.52 7.70 4.77
CA VAL A 110 2.53 6.71 3.71
C VAL A 110 1.91 5.42 4.21
N ALA A 111 0.96 4.87 3.46
CA ALA A 111 0.37 3.57 3.72
C ALA A 111 1.17 2.49 2.97
N CYS A 112 2.04 1.79 3.68
CA CYS A 112 2.81 0.68 3.12
C CYS A 112 1.99 -0.62 3.19
N LYS A 113 2.01 -1.41 2.12
CA LYS A 113 1.25 -2.65 1.97
C LYS A 113 2.19 -3.85 1.84
N ARG A 114 1.96 -4.92 2.62
CA ARG A 114 2.69 -6.20 2.51
C ARG A 114 1.74 -7.40 2.56
N LEU A 115 2.11 -8.53 1.98
CA LEU A 115 1.40 -9.80 2.17
C LEU A 115 1.55 -10.31 3.61
N LYS A 116 0.46 -10.84 4.17
CA LYS A 116 0.51 -11.50 5.47
C LYS A 116 1.35 -12.77 5.36
N PRO A 117 2.28 -13.02 6.31
CA PRO A 117 2.91 -14.33 6.42
C PRO A 117 1.84 -15.42 6.50
N GLY A 118 1.94 -16.42 5.62
CA GLY A 118 0.96 -17.51 5.53
C GLY A 118 -0.23 -17.28 4.59
N SER A 119 -0.34 -16.12 3.91
CA SER A 119 -1.30 -15.96 2.80
C SER A 119 -0.79 -16.66 1.54
N VAL A 120 -1.69 -17.22 0.72
CA VAL A 120 -1.32 -17.75 -0.60
C VAL A 120 -0.70 -16.66 -1.48
N GLY A 121 0.24 -17.06 -2.35
CA GLY A 121 1.00 -16.14 -3.21
C GLY A 121 2.31 -15.62 -2.60
N LEU A 122 2.74 -16.13 -1.43
CA LEU A 122 4.08 -15.82 -0.89
C LEU A 122 5.22 -16.50 -1.68
N PHE A 123 4.90 -17.57 -2.42
CA PHE A 123 5.83 -18.27 -3.31
C PHE A 123 5.26 -18.28 -4.74
N PRO A 124 6.00 -17.76 -5.74
CA PRO A 124 5.59 -17.91 -7.14
C PRO A 124 5.71 -19.37 -7.55
N GLY A 125 4.58 -20.05 -7.80
CA GLY A 125 4.57 -21.36 -8.47
C GLY A 125 3.80 -22.50 -7.81
N GLU A 126 3.19 -22.31 -6.64
CA GLU A 126 2.30 -23.33 -6.05
C GLU A 126 0.92 -22.73 -5.81
N GLY A 127 0.01 -23.02 -6.74
CA GLY A 127 -1.43 -22.77 -6.69
C GLY A 127 -2.16 -23.94 -7.32
#